data_AF-A0A550H5E3-F1
#
_entry.id   AF-A0A550H5E3-F1
#
_cell.length_a   1.000
_cell.length_b   1.000
_cell.length_c   1.000
_cell.angle_alpha   90.00
_cell.angle_beta   90.00
_cell.angle_gamma   90.00
#
_symmetry.space_group_name_H-M   'P 1'
#
loop_
_entity.id
_entity.type
_entity.pdbx_description
1 polymer ?
#
loop_
_entity_poly.entity_id
_entity_poly.type
_entity_poly.pdbx_seq_one_letter_code
_entity_poly.pdbx_strand_id
1 'polypeptide(L)' 'MNVDDETKLEYELRGKAWKVYWFLLKTGSPMSVREVQRALHFSSPSVAHHHLEQLRDLGLVQKQDVGG' A
#
# COMPACT_ATOMS: atom_id res chain seq x y z
N MET A 1 9.05 17.94 11.56
CA MET A 1 7.87 17.08 11.30
C MET A 1 6.94 17.27 12.47
N ASN A 2 5.66 17.53 12.23
CA ASN A 2 4.70 17.84 13.29
C ASN A 2 4.32 16.53 14.00
N VAL A 3 4.24 16.52 15.33
CA VAL A 3 3.94 15.28 16.10
C VAL A 3 2.60 14.69 15.66
N ASP A 4 1.64 15.54 15.30
CA ASP A 4 0.32 15.15 14.79
C ASP A 4 0.38 14.37 13.46
N ASP A 5 1.37 14.65 12.60
CA ASP A 5 1.56 13.93 11.34
C ASP A 5 2.08 12.51 11.60
N GLU A 6 2.94 12.35 12.60
CA GLU A 6 3.54 11.07 12.99
C GLU A 6 2.49 10.13 13.62
N THR A 7 1.64 10.64 14.50
CA THR A 7 0.51 9.86 15.08
C THR A 7 -0.51 9.46 14.02
N LYS A 8 -0.81 10.35 13.07
CA LYS A 8 -1.72 10.06 11.96
C LYS A 8 -1.13 8.99 11.04
N LEU A 9 0.15 9.11 10.72
CA LEU A 9 0.87 8.12 9.94
C LEU A 9 0.85 6.76 10.63
N GLU A 10 1.20 6.70 11.92
CA GLU A 10 1.14 5.46 12.70
C GLU A 10 -0.26 4.83 12.71
N TYR A 11 -1.32 5.64 12.74
CA TYR A 11 -2.69 5.14 12.73
C TYR A 11 -3.07 4.56 11.36
N GLU A 12 -2.76 5.26 10.27
CA GLU A 12 -3.04 4.82 8.89
C GLU A 12 -2.18 3.61 8.47
N LEU A 13 -0.94 3.55 8.94
CA LEU A 13 -0.01 2.42 8.77
C LEU A 13 -0.26 1.28 9.76
N ARG A 14 -1.45 1.14 10.34
CA ARG A 14 -1.83 -0.06 11.11
C ARG A 14 -2.62 -1.05 10.26
N GLY A 15 -2.58 -2.30 10.67
CA GLY A 15 -3.43 -3.34 10.08
C GLY A 15 -3.04 -3.73 8.65
N LYS A 16 -3.96 -3.58 7.70
CA LYS A 16 -3.82 -4.10 6.33
C LYS A 16 -2.92 -3.26 5.44
N ALA A 17 -2.91 -1.93 5.61
CA ALA A 17 -2.03 -1.03 4.86
C ALA A 17 -0.54 -1.34 5.11
N TRP A 18 -0.16 -1.58 6.37
CA TRP A 18 1.20 -2.04 6.71
C TRP A 18 1.60 -3.33 6.01
N LYS A 19 0.70 -4.32 5.99
CA LYS A 19 0.98 -5.61 5.33
C LYS A 19 1.23 -5.43 3.84
N VAL A 20 0.49 -4.53 3.19
CA VAL A 20 0.73 -4.16 1.78
C VAL A 20 2.09 -3.53 1.61
N TYR A 21 2.40 -2.50 2.41
CA TYR A 21 3.65 -1.78 2.33
C TYR A 21 4.87 -2.69 2.55
N TRP A 22 4.84 -3.47 3.63
CA TRP A 22 5.88 -4.45 3.96
C TRP A 22 6.07 -5.49 2.86
N PHE A 23 4.97 -5.95 2.26
CA PHE A 23 5.04 -6.91 1.17
C PHE A 23 5.71 -6.32 -0.07
N LEU A 24 5.38 -5.08 -0.45
CA LEU A 24 6.04 -4.39 -1.56
C LEU A 24 7.54 -4.19 -1.31
N LEU A 25 7.93 -3.80 -0.09
CA LEU A 25 9.34 -3.69 0.31
C LEU A 25 10.08 -5.02 0.21
N LYS A 26 9.45 -6.12 0.63
CA LYS A 26 10.05 -7.46 0.56
C LYS A 26 10.23 -7.94 -0.88
N THR A 27 9.28 -7.63 -1.77
CA THR A 27 9.36 -8.02 -3.17
C THR A 27 10.38 -7.17 -3.94
N GLY A 28 10.46 -5.88 -3.65
CA GLY A 28 11.41 -4.97 -4.29
C GLY A 28 11.13 -4.71 -5.78
N SER A 29 9.95 -5.09 -6.28
CA SER A 29 9.53 -4.88 -7.66
C SER A 29 8.16 -4.19 -7.73
N PRO A 30 7.87 -3.46 -8.82
CA PRO A 30 6.53 -2.95 -9.10
C PRO A 30 5.54 -4.13 -9.15
N MET A 31 4.38 -3.94 -8.53
CA MET A 31 3.36 -4.98 -8.40
C MET A 31 1.98 -4.42 -8.73
N SER A 32 1.20 -5.20 -9.47
CA SER A 32 -0.17 -4.88 -9.78
C SER A 32 -1.10 -5.10 -8.58
N VAL A 33 -2.25 -4.43 -8.61
CA VAL A 33 -3.33 -4.60 -7.62
C VAL A 33 -3.71 -6.07 -7.43
N ARG A 34 -3.73 -6.85 -8.51
CA ARG A 34 -4.12 -8.27 -8.48
C ARG A 34 -3.06 -9.15 -7.82
N GLU A 35 -1.78 -8.86 -8.01
CA GLU A 35 -0.69 -9.58 -7.33
C GLU A 35 -0.73 -9.33 -5.82
N VAL A 36 -0.92 -8.07 -5.42
CA VAL A 36 -1.08 -7.70 -4.00
C VAL A 36 -2.32 -8.36 -3.40
N GLN A 37 -3.45 -8.35 -4.12
CA GLN A 37 -4.68 -9.00 -3.68
C GLN A 37 -4.47 -10.49 -3.41
N ARG A 38 -3.83 -11.20 -4.33
CA ARG A 38 -3.60 -12.65 -4.21
C ARG A 38 -2.60 -12.98 -3.11
N ALA A 39 -1.49 -12.26 -3.05
CA ALA A 39 -0.42 -12.52 -2.09
C ALA A 39 -0.83 -12.25 -0.64
N LEU A 40 -1.72 -11.28 -0.42
CA LEU A 40 -2.22 -10.93 0.92
C LEU A 40 -3.62 -11.49 1.21
N HIS A 41 -4.15 -12.34 0.32
CA HIS A 41 -5.46 -12.97 0.44
C HIS A 41 -6.59 -11.97 0.73
N PHE A 42 -6.56 -10.80 0.07
CA PHE A 42 -7.67 -9.86 0.18
C PHE A 42 -8.91 -10.41 -0.51
N SER A 43 -10.06 -10.07 0.07
CA SER A 43 -11.38 -10.52 -0.40
C SER A 43 -11.72 -10.03 -1.80
N SER A 44 -11.17 -8.89 -2.24
CA SER A 44 -11.34 -8.38 -3.59
C SER A 44 -10.17 -7.51 -4.06
N PRO A 45 -9.99 -7.34 -5.39
CA PRO A 45 -9.01 -6.42 -5.95
C PRO A 45 -9.23 -4.97 -5.49
N SER A 46 -10.48 -4.56 -5.27
CA SER A 46 -10.80 -3.21 -4.80
C SER A 46 -10.27 -2.93 -3.39
N VAL A 47 -10.23 -3.93 -2.50
CA VAL A 47 -9.63 -3.78 -1.18
C VAL A 47 -8.11 -3.57 -1.27
N ALA A 48 -7.45 -4.33 -2.16
CA ALA A 48 -6.03 -4.13 -2.42
C ALA A 48 -5.75 -2.74 -2.99
N HIS A 49 -6.56 -2.29 -3.96
CA HIS A 49 -6.47 -0.96 -4.55
C HIS A 49 -6.64 0.13 -3.49
N HIS A 50 -7.64 0.01 -2.62
CA HIS A 50 -7.87 0.99 -1.55
C HIS A 50 -6.64 1.18 -0.67
N HIS A 51 -6.02 0.10 -0.21
CA HIS A 51 -4.81 0.19 0.62
C HIS A 51 -3.58 0.70 -0.15
N LEU A 52 -3.43 0.33 -1.43
CA LEU A 52 -2.36 0.89 -2.28
C LEU A 52 -2.54 2.40 -2.45
N GLU A 53 -3.78 2.85 -2.60
CA GLU A 53 -4.09 4.27 -2.75
C GLU A 53 -3.88 5.05 -1.46
N GLN A 54 -4.27 4.50 -0.31
CA GLN A 54 -3.93 5.08 1.00
C GLN A 54 -2.41 5.23 1.16
N LEU A 55 -1.64 4.19 0.83
CA LEU A 55 -0.18 4.26 0.89
C LEU A 55 0.40 5.28 -0.09
N ARG A 56 -0.23 5.47 -1.25
CA ARG A 56 0.19 6.47 -2.24
C ARG A 56 -0.06 7.88 -1.72
N ASP A 57 -1.22 8.10 -1.13
CA ASP A 57 -1.59 9.40 -0.55
C ASP A 57 -0.70 9.76 0.66
N LEU A 58 -0.16 8.76 1.36
CA LEU A 58 0.89 8.90 2.38
C LEU A 58 2.31 9.12 1.79
N GLY A 59 2.47 9.03 0.47
CA GLY A 59 3.76 9.15 -0.21
C GLY A 59 4.69 7.94 -0.09
N LEU A 60 4.18 6.81 0.40
CA LEU A 60 4.96 5.60 0.67
C LEU A 60 5.12 4.70 -0.55
N VAL A 61 4.17 4.77 -1.49
CA VAL A 61 4.20 4.03 -2.76
C VAL A 61 3.88 4.97 -3.90
N GLN A 62 4.34 4.62 -5.11
CA GLN A 62 4.03 5.34 -6.32
C GLN A 62 3.43 4.38 -7.35
N LYS A 63 2.46 4.88 -8.11
CA LYS A 63 1.93 4.14 -9.26
C LYS A 63 2.91 4.31 -10.42
N GLN A 64 3.38 3.19 -10.95
CA GLN A 64 4.12 3.20 -12.21
C GLN A 64 3.14 2.92 -13.34
N ASP A 65 2.89 3.91 -14.18
CA ASP A 65 2.17 3.69 -15.44
C ASP A 65 3.13 2.99 -16.39
N VAL A 66 3.03 1.66 -16.46
CA VAL A 66 3.69 0.88 -17.50
C VAL A 66 2.87 1.12 -18.77
N GLY A 67 3.25 2.14 -19.53
CA GLY A 67 2.64 2.48 -20.81
C GLY A 67 2.72 1.30 -21.78
N GLY A 68 1.55 0.85 -22.22
CA GLY A 68 1.36 -0.02 -23.37
C GLY A 68 0.53 0.71 -24.41
#